data_AF-A0A101NPX2-F1
#
_entry.id   AF-A0A101NPX2-F1
#
_cell.length_a   1.000
_cell.length_b   1.000
_cell.length_c   1.000
_cell.angle_alpha   90.00
_cell.angle_beta   90.00
_cell.angle_gamma   90.00
#
_symmetry.space_group_name_H-M   'P 1'
#
loop_
_entity.id
_entity.type
_entity.pdbx_description
1 polymer ?
#
loop_
_entity_poly.entity_id
_entity_poly.type
_entity_poly.pdbx_seq_one_letter_code
_entity_poly.pdbx_strand_id
1 'polypeptide(L)'
;MALGGYVAECSLAAARADDPTAAVADYRAMVKTLITTNGQLGKIGSNLNQLTHHLNKDGAWPHHDTVQRLLDRVEASVAEVDAAVAQVTEGR
;
A
#
# COMPACT_ATOMS: atom_id res chain seq x y z
N MET A 1 4.79 11.21 4.74
CA MET A 1 5.68 11.32 5.91
C MET A 1 6.46 12.63 5.82
N ALA A 2 6.56 13.39 6.91
CA ALA A 2 7.44 14.56 6.95
C ALA A 2 8.91 14.10 6.86
N LEU A 3 9.77 14.92 6.25
CA LEU A 3 11.19 14.59 6.06
C LEU A 3 11.88 14.18 7.38
N GLY A 4 11.52 14.83 8.49
CA GLY A 4 12.04 14.53 9.83
C GLY A 4 11.66 13.13 10.34
N GLY A 5 10.47 12.61 10.03
CA GLY A 5 10.06 11.26 10.42
C GLY A 5 10.85 10.18 9.68
N TYR A 6 11.11 10.39 8.38
CA TYR A 6 11.96 9.48 7.61
C TYR A 6 13.38 9.36 8.20
N VAL A 7 13.98 10.51 8.53
CA VAL A 7 15.34 10.56 9.09
C VAL A 7 15.40 9.95 10.49
N ALA A 8 14.39 10.18 11.33
CA ALA A 8 14.31 9.59 12.66
C ALA A 8 14.26 8.04 12.60
N GLU A 9 13.39 7.48 11.77
CA GLU A 9 13.28 6.02 11.61
C GLU A 9 14.53 5.38 10.98
N CYS A 10 15.13 6.03 9.97
CA CYS A 10 16.42 5.59 9.41
C CYS A 10 17.52 5.58 10.48
N SER A 11 17.56 6.61 11.32
CA SER A 11 18.56 6.74 12.38
C SER A 11 18.34 5.70 13.49
N LEU A 12 17.08 5.40 13.81
CA LEU A 12 16.71 4.37 14.78
C LEU A 12 17.06 2.97 14.29
N ALA A 13 16.75 2.64 13.03
CA ALA A 13 17.09 1.37 12.40
C ALA A 13 18.62 1.19 12.33
N ALA A 14 19.34 2.23 11.92
CA ALA A 14 20.80 2.25 11.90
C ALA A 14 21.43 2.03 13.29
N ALA A 15 20.87 2.65 14.33
CA ALA A 15 21.38 2.53 15.70
C ALA A 15 21.17 1.14 16.31
N ARG A 16 20.23 0.35 15.79
CA ARG A 16 19.89 -1.00 16.29
C ARG A 16 20.61 -2.12 15.52
N ALA A 17 21.26 -1.82 14.39
CA ALA A 17 21.79 -2.81 13.48
C ALA A 17 23.31 -2.95 13.57
N ASP A 18 23.81 -4.17 13.40
CA ASP A 18 25.26 -4.45 13.29
C ASP A 18 25.86 -3.87 11.99
N ASP A 19 25.04 -3.75 10.93
CA ASP A 19 25.36 -3.01 9.71
C ASP A 19 24.36 -1.85 9.52
N PRO A 20 24.71 -0.64 9.99
CA PRO A 20 23.88 0.55 9.86
C PRO A 20 23.61 0.96 8.41
N THR A 21 24.52 0.66 7.48
CA THR A 21 24.38 1.06 6.07
C THR A 21 23.33 0.19 5.37
N ALA A 22 23.40 -1.12 5.62
CA ALA A 22 22.38 -2.06 5.14
C ALA A 22 21.00 -1.70 5.69
N ALA A 23 20.88 -1.42 7.00
CA ALA A 23 19.61 -1.07 7.63
C ALA A 23 18.93 0.18 7.02
N VAL A 24 19.70 1.22 6.70
CA VAL A 24 19.17 2.42 6.02
C VAL A 24 18.75 2.12 4.58
N ALA A 25 19.50 1.27 3.87
CA ALA A 25 19.16 0.86 2.52
C ALA A 25 17.86 0.05 2.47
N ASP A 26 17.68 -0.88 3.41
CA ASP A 26 16.48 -1.72 3.55
C ASP A 26 15.25 -0.86 3.89
N TYR A 27 15.38 0.07 4.83
CA TYR A 27 14.29 1.00 5.16
C TYR A 27 13.90 1.86 3.95
N ARG A 28 14.88 2.36 3.19
CA ARG A 28 14.62 3.10 1.94
C ARG A 28 13.90 2.23 0.91
N ALA A 29 14.32 0.97 0.75
CA ALA A 29 13.70 0.04 -0.19
C ALA A 29 12.24 -0.24 0.18
N MET A 30 11.98 -0.48 1.46
CA MET A 30 10.63 -0.65 2.00
C MET A 30 9.73 0.56 1.72
N VAL A 31 10.19 1.79 2.00
CA VAL A 31 9.42 3.01 1.72
C VAL A 31 9.11 3.16 0.22
N LYS A 32 10.06 2.84 -0.66
CA LYS A 32 9.83 2.86 -2.12
C LYS A 32 8.78 1.85 -2.56
N THR A 33 8.81 0.65 -1.98
CA THR A 33 7.80 -0.38 -2.23
C THR A 33 6.42 0.12 -1.83
N LEU A 34 6.28 0.68 -0.63
CA LEU A 34 5.00 1.24 -0.15
C LEU A 34 4.46 2.35 -1.08
N ILE A 35 5.31 3.27 -1.55
CA ILE A 35 4.89 4.32 -2.50
C ILE A 35 4.40 3.72 -3.81
N THR A 36 5.11 2.71 -4.32
CA THR A 36 4.74 2.02 -5.58
C THR A 36 3.41 1.30 -5.43
N THR A 37 3.24 0.56 -4.33
CA THR A 37 2.01 -0.16 -4.01
C THR A 37 0.84 0.79 -3.85
N ASN A 38 1.00 1.92 -3.16
CA ASN A 38 -0.04 2.93 -3.02
C ASN A 38 -0.47 3.51 -4.39
N GLY A 39 0.50 3.74 -5.29
CA GLY A 39 0.21 4.14 -6.66
C GLY A 39 -0.58 3.09 -7.45
N GLN A 40 -0.31 1.80 -7.24
CA GLN A 40 -1.08 0.70 -7.83
C GLN A 40 -2.50 0.61 -7.27
N LEU A 41 -2.68 0.79 -5.95
CA LEU A 41 -4.00 0.87 -5.32
C LEU A 41 -4.83 2.03 -5.88
N GLY A 42 -4.22 3.20 -6.11
CA GLY A 42 -4.90 4.32 -6.77
C GLY A 42 -5.41 3.97 -8.18
N LYS A 43 -4.66 3.19 -8.95
CA LYS A 43 -5.10 2.69 -10.27
C LYS A 43 -6.26 1.70 -10.16
N ILE A 44 -6.20 0.79 -9.17
CA ILE A 44 -7.29 -0.14 -8.89
C ILE A 44 -8.56 0.63 -8.53
N GLY A 45 -8.49 1.61 -7.64
CA GLY A 45 -9.62 2.47 -7.27
C GLY A 45 -10.21 3.22 -8.47
N SER A 46 -9.37 3.73 -9.37
CA SER A 46 -9.84 4.37 -10.61
C SER A 46 -10.61 3.41 -11.51
N ASN A 47 -10.11 2.17 -11.68
CA ASN A 47 -10.79 1.16 -12.48
C ASN A 47 -12.13 0.74 -11.85
N LEU A 48 -12.18 0.58 -10.53
CA LEU A 48 -13.42 0.30 -9.81
C LEU A 48 -14.43 1.43 -9.97
N ASN A 49 -13.99 2.70 -9.91
CA ASN A 49 -14.85 3.85 -10.14
C ASN A 49 -15.43 3.88 -11.57
N GLN A 50 -14.61 3.55 -12.58
CA GLN A 50 -15.06 3.43 -13.97
C GLN A 50 -16.09 2.32 -14.15
N LEU A 51 -15.87 1.17 -13.51
CA LEU A 51 -16.79 0.05 -13.53
C LEU A 51 -18.14 0.43 -12.90
N THR A 52 -18.13 1.02 -11.71
CA THR A 52 -19.34 1.54 -11.05
C THR A 52 -20.09 2.55 -11.92
N HIS A 53 -19.37 3.46 -12.59
CA HIS A 53 -19.98 4.43 -13.49
C HIS A 53 -20.66 3.79 -14.70
N HIS A 54 -19.99 2.79 -15.30
CA HIS A 54 -20.57 2.02 -16.40
C HIS A 54 -21.82 1.26 -15.96
N LEU A 55 -21.80 0.65 -14.78
CA LEU A 55 -22.92 -0.11 -14.24
C LEU A 55 -24.13 0.74 -13.88
N ASN A 56 -23.89 1.92 -13.32
CA ASN A 56 -24.94 2.90 -13.04
C ASN A 56 -25.62 3.42 -14.31
N LYS A 57 -24.94 3.35 -15.47
CA LYS A 57 -25.49 3.75 -16.77
C LYS A 57 -26.19 2.62 -17.52
N ASP A 58 -25.56 1.46 -17.61
CA ASP A 58 -25.93 0.43 -18.59
C ASP A 58 -26.66 -0.77 -17.97
N GLY A 59 -26.70 -0.87 -16.64
CA GLY A 59 -27.47 -1.86 -15.89
C GLY A 59 -26.85 -3.26 -15.85
N ALA A 60 -26.95 -3.88 -14.67
CA ALA A 60 -26.46 -5.22 -14.25
C ALA A 60 -24.94 -5.46 -14.31
N TRP A 61 -24.40 -6.02 -13.22
CA TRP A 61 -23.00 -6.42 -13.12
C TRP A 61 -22.70 -7.62 -14.03
N PRO A 62 -21.76 -7.51 -14.99
CA PRO A 62 -21.31 -8.67 -15.73
C PRO A 62 -20.53 -9.59 -14.78
N HIS A 63 -20.94 -10.86 -14.71
CA HIS A 63 -20.26 -11.90 -13.92
C HIS A 63 -20.07 -11.51 -12.44
N HIS A 64 -21.18 -11.23 -11.75
CA HIS A 64 -21.23 -10.80 -10.34
C HIS A 64 -20.25 -11.55 -9.41
N ASP A 65 -20.15 -12.88 -9.51
CA ASP A 65 -19.27 -13.67 -8.64
C ASP A 65 -17.78 -13.43 -8.91
N THR A 66 -17.40 -13.11 -10.15
CA THR A 66 -16.02 -12.76 -10.50
C THR A 66 -15.66 -11.38 -10.00
N VAL A 67 -16.62 -10.44 -10.09
CA VAL A 67 -16.48 -9.10 -9.51
C VAL A 67 -16.31 -9.19 -8.01
N GLN A 68 -17.18 -9.94 -7.32
CA GLN A 68 -17.14 -10.05 -5.86
C GLN A 68 -15.77 -10.60 -5.40
N ARG A 69 -15.29 -11.68 -6.02
CA ARG A 69 -13.95 -12.23 -5.72
C ARG A 69 -12.82 -11.24 -5.97
N LEU A 70 -12.94 -10.40 -6.99
CA LEU A 70 -11.95 -9.34 -7.25
C LEU A 70 -11.99 -8.29 -6.15
N LEU A 71 -13.18 -7.86 -5.72
CA LEU A 71 -13.35 -6.90 -4.63
C LEU A 71 -12.77 -7.44 -3.32
N ASP A 72 -13.08 -8.70 -2.97
CA ASP A 72 -12.55 -9.35 -1.77
C ASP A 72 -11.01 -9.41 -1.79
N ARG A 73 -10.42 -9.67 -2.98
CA ARG A 73 -8.96 -9.68 -3.16
C ARG A 73 -8.35 -8.29 -2.99
N VAL A 74 -9.01 -7.26 -3.53
CA VAL A 74 -8.57 -5.87 -3.40
C VAL A 74 -8.64 -5.43 -1.94
N GLU A 75 -9.72 -5.75 -1.22
CA GLU A 75 -9.88 -5.44 0.20
C GLU A 75 -8.77 -6.10 1.04
N ALA A 76 -8.50 -7.39 0.82
CA ALA A 76 -7.40 -8.09 1.49
C ALA A 76 -6.03 -7.43 1.23
N SER A 77 -5.75 -7.07 -0.03
CA SER A 77 -4.49 -6.40 -0.37
C SER A 77 -4.38 -4.99 0.23
N VAL A 78 -5.48 -4.24 0.35
CA VAL A 78 -5.49 -2.95 1.04
C VAL A 78 -5.20 -3.13 2.52
N ALA A 79 -5.81 -4.11 3.18
CA ALA A 79 -5.57 -4.40 4.59
C ALA A 79 -4.09 -4.78 4.88
N GLU A 80 -3.46 -5.57 3.99
CA GLU A 80 -2.03 -5.89 4.09
C GLU A 80 -1.15 -4.63 3.97
N VAL A 81 -1.51 -3.71 3.07
CA VAL A 81 -0.79 -2.44 2.91
C VAL A 81 -0.97 -1.54 4.12
N ASP A 82 -2.18 -1.42 4.65
CA ASP A 82 -2.45 -0.63 5.86
C ASP A 82 -1.67 -1.19 7.06
N ALA A 83 -1.60 -2.51 7.21
CA ALA A 83 -0.81 -3.16 8.25
C ALA A 83 0.69 -2.88 8.08
N ALA A 84 1.21 -2.93 6.85
CA ALA A 84 2.60 -2.59 6.57
C ALA A 84 2.90 -1.12 6.85
N VAL A 85 2.00 -0.21 6.49
CA VAL A 85 2.13 1.22 6.81
C VAL A 85 2.13 1.44 8.33
N ALA A 86 1.24 0.77 9.07
CA ALA A 86 1.18 0.87 10.52
C ALA A 86 2.49 0.44 11.18
N GLN A 87 3.10 -0.68 10.76
CA GLN A 87 4.41 -1.13 11.25
C GLN A 87 5.49 -0.04 11.06
N VAL A 88 5.53 0.57 9.88
CA VAL A 88 6.50 1.62 9.55
C VAL A 88 6.28 2.90 10.36
N THR A 89 5.03 3.28 10.63
CA THR A 89 4.73 4.50 11.40
C THR A 89 4.77 4.33 12.91
N GLU A 90 4.60 3.10 13.42
CA GLU A 90 4.59 2.80 14.86
C GLU A 90 5.97 2.34 15.38
N GLY A 91 6.96 2.16 14.50
CA GLY A 91 8.34 1.82 14.88
C GLY A 91 8.47 0.43 15.53
N ARG A 92 7.60 -0.52 15.15
CA ARG A 92 7.56 -1.90 15.67
C ARG A 92 8.06 -2.91 14.65
#